data_AF-A0A7W0V7F0-F1
#
_entry.id   AF-A0A7W0V7F0-F1
#
_cell.length_a   1.000
_cell.length_b   1.000
_cell.length_c   1.000
_cell.angle_alpha   90.00
_cell.angle_beta   90.00
_cell.angle_gamma   90.00
#
_symmetry.space_group_name_H-M   'P 1'
#
loop_
_entity.id
_entity.type
_entity.pdbx_description
1 polymer ?
#
loop_
_entity_poly.entity_id
_entity_poly.type
_entity_poly.pdbx_seq_one_letter_code
_entity_poly.pdbx_strand_id
1 'polypeptide(L)' 'MNSQYQPYQDELAAATAAVRAAGHIVRRFYDDATAATYEKGDGSPVTDADLAADAIIREVLVRH' A
#
# COMPACT_ATOMS: atom_id res chain seq x y z
N MET A 1 -22.69 31.03 4.74
CA MET A 1 -22.50 29.72 4.08
C MET A 1 -21.04 29.34 4.24
N ASN A 2 -20.71 28.48 5.21
CA ASN A 2 -19.34 28.00 5.40
C ASN A 2 -19.09 26.87 4.41
N SER A 3 -18.32 27.16 3.36
CA SER A 3 -17.69 26.11 2.56
C SER A 3 -16.65 25.43 3.45
N GLN A 4 -16.97 24.24 3.98
CA GLN A 4 -15.97 23.42 4.65
C GLN A 4 -14.96 22.96 3.61
N TYR A 5 -13.91 23.77 3.42
CA TYR A 5 -12.72 23.34 2.71
C TYR A 5 -12.12 22.22 3.55
N GLN A 6 -12.26 20.97 3.12
CA GLN A 6 -11.52 19.86 3.71
C GLN A 6 -10.20 19.77 2.95
N PRO A 7 -9.10 20.32 3.49
CA PRO A 7 -7.80 20.16 2.87
C PRO A 7 -7.52 18.66 2.75
N TYR A 8 -6.89 18.27 1.63
CA TYR A 8 -6.45 16.91 1.34
C TYR A 8 -7.52 15.87 1.01
N GLN A 9 -8.72 16.26 0.55
CA GLN A 9 -9.74 15.28 0.14
C GLN A 9 -9.27 14.35 -0.99
N ASP A 10 -8.56 14.90 -1.97
CA ASP A 10 -8.07 14.14 -3.12
C ASP A 10 -6.94 13.20 -2.68
N GLU A 11 -6.03 13.67 -1.84
CA GLU A 11 -4.95 12.87 -1.25
C GLU A 11 -5.50 11.77 -0.33
N LEU A 12 -6.57 12.04 0.42
CA LEU A 12 -7.24 11.03 1.24
C LEU A 12 -7.91 9.96 0.36
N ALA A 13 -8.56 10.37 -0.73
CA ALA A 13 -9.16 9.44 -1.68
C ALA A 13 -8.09 8.56 -2.35
N ALA A 14 -6.99 9.17 -2.81
CA ALA A 14 -5.83 8.49 -3.39
C ALA A 14 -5.21 7.48 -2.42
N ALA A 15 -4.92 7.92 -1.19
CA ALA A 15 -4.35 7.07 -0.15
C ALA A 15 -5.28 5.90 0.19
N THR A 16 -6.59 6.15 0.29
CA THR A 16 -7.59 5.11 0.56
C THR A 16 -7.64 4.07 -0.57
N ALA A 17 -7.59 4.51 -1.82
CA ALA A 17 -7.53 3.60 -2.96
C ALA A 17 -6.25 2.77 -2.96
N ALA A 18 -5.10 3.40 -2.69
CA ALA A 18 -3.79 2.76 -2.62
C ALA A 18 -3.76 1.64 -1.55
N VAL A 19 -4.18 1.94 -0.31
CA VAL A 19 -4.13 0.97 0.79
C VAL A 19 -5.14 -0.16 0.62
N ARG A 20 -6.29 0.08 -0.02
CA ARG A 20 -7.23 -0.99 -0.38
C ARG A 20 -6.61 -1.96 -1.40
N ALA A 21 -5.99 -1.43 -2.45
CA ALA A 21 -5.30 -2.25 -3.46
C ALA A 21 -4.13 -3.04 -2.84
N ALA A 22 -3.32 -2.40 -2.01
CA ALA A 22 -2.24 -3.06 -1.28
C ALA A 22 -2.77 -4.17 -0.33
N GLY A 23 -3.86 -3.91 0.39
CA GLY A 23 -4.49 -4.91 1.24
C GLY A 23 -4.97 -6.14 0.49
N HIS A 24 -5.51 -5.96 -0.73
CA HIS A 24 -5.91 -7.08 -1.59
C HIS A 24 -4.73 -7.96 -1.99
N ILE A 25 -3.59 -7.39 -2.37
CA ILE A 25 -2.43 -8.20 -2.75
C ILE A 25 -1.82 -8.91 -1.55
N VAL A 26 -1.75 -8.26 -0.38
CA VAL A 26 -1.26 -8.88 0.86
C VAL A 26 -2.15 -10.05 1.26
N ARG A 27 -3.47 -9.88 1.21
CA ARG A 27 -4.44 -10.96 1.48
C ARG A 27 -4.21 -12.15 0.54
N ARG A 28 -3.98 -11.91 -0.76
CA ARG A 28 -3.71 -12.97 -1.72
C ARG A 28 -2.45 -13.76 -1.36
N PHE A 29 -1.35 -13.09 -1.05
CA PHE A 29 -0.12 -13.76 -0.62
C PHE A 29 -0.32 -14.61 0.65
N TYR A 30 -1.13 -14.10 1.58
CA TYR A 30 -1.48 -14.83 2.80
C TYR A 30 -2.32 -16.07 2.52
N ASP A 31 -3.39 -15.93 1.74
CA ASP A 31 -4.34 -17.01 1.44
C ASP A 31 -3.68 -18.10 0.57
N ASP A 32 -2.82 -17.72 -0.38
CA ASP A 32 -2.11 -18.65 -1.25
C ASP A 32 -0.88 -19.28 -0.56
N ALA A 33 -0.44 -18.71 0.58
CA ALA A 33 0.78 -19.09 1.30
C ALA A 33 2.04 -19.09 0.41
N THR A 34 2.15 -18.13 -0.51
CA THR A 34 3.19 -18.08 -1.54
C THR A 34 4.31 -17.08 -1.29
N ALA A 35 4.23 -16.25 -0.24
CA ALA A 35 5.24 -15.21 -0.01
C ALA A 35 6.56 -15.82 0.48
N ALA A 36 7.65 -15.52 -0.23
CA ALA A 36 8.99 -15.74 0.28
C ALA A 36 9.34 -14.66 1.32
N THR A 37 10.19 -15.04 2.28
CA THR A 37 10.78 -14.13 3.26
C THR A 37 12.24 -13.90 2.91
N TYR A 38 12.63 -12.63 2.93
CA TYR A 38 13.97 -12.13 2.73
C TYR A 38 14.41 -11.37 3.97
N GLU A 39 15.72 -11.15 4.10
CA GLU A 39 16.30 -10.35 5.16
C GLU A 39 16.90 -9.07 4.56
N LYS A 40 16.63 -7.92 5.17
CA LYS A 40 17.24 -6.65 4.79
C LYS A 40 18.66 -6.54 5.36
N GLY A 41 19.40 -5.53 4.91
CA GLY A 41 20.77 -5.30 5.40
C GLY A 41 20.88 -5.03 6.92
N ASP A 42 19.78 -4.72 7.59
CA ASP A 42 19.69 -4.53 9.05
C ASP A 42 19.20 -5.78 9.81
N GLY A 43 19.01 -6.92 9.13
CA GLY A 43 18.53 -8.16 9.73
C GLY A 43 17.01 -8.25 9.87
N SER A 44 16.25 -7.22 9.47
CA SER A 44 14.79 -7.27 9.55
C SER A 44 14.17 -8.07 8.40
N PRO A 45 13.08 -8.84 8.64
CA PRO A 45 12.43 -9.59 7.58
C PRO A 45 11.64 -8.67 6.65
N VAL A 46 11.54 -9.08 5.38
CA VAL A 46 10.66 -8.51 4.37
C VAL A 46 10.12 -9.64 3.49
N THR A 47 8.88 -9.54 3.06
CA THR A 47 8.24 -10.56 2.23
C THR A 47 7.90 -10.03 0.85
N ASP A 48 7.58 -10.94 -0.07
CA ASP A 48 6.98 -10.56 -1.37
C ASP A 48 5.75 -9.67 -1.20
N ALA A 49 4.97 -9.90 -0.15
CA ALA A 49 3.78 -9.10 0.15
C ALA A 49 4.13 -7.64 0.50
N ASP A 50 5.20 -7.43 1.27
CA ASP A 50 5.67 -6.08 1.62
C ASP A 50 6.16 -5.32 0.38
N LEU A 51 6.93 -6.00 -0.48
CA LEU A 51 7.47 -5.42 -1.71
C LEU A 51 6.36 -5.08 -2.71
N ALA A 52 5.39 -5.98 -2.89
CA ALA A 52 4.25 -5.74 -3.77
C ALA A 52 3.34 -4.62 -3.25
N ALA A 53 3.10 -4.55 -1.94
CA ALA A 53 2.33 -3.48 -1.33
C ALA A 53 3.00 -2.11 -1.52
N ASP A 54 4.31 -2.01 -1.30
CA ASP A 54 5.08 -0.76 -1.52
C ASP A 54 5.00 -0.32 -2.99
N ALA A 55 5.15 -1.26 -3.94
CA ALA A 55 5.04 -0.95 -5.37
C ALA A 55 3.67 -0.38 -5.74
N ILE A 56 2.57 -1.00 -5.27
CA ILE A 56 1.20 -0.52 -5.52
C ILE A 56 0.97 0.86 -4.91
N ILE A 57 1.39 1.08 -3.67
CA ILE A 57 1.21 2.37 -3.00
C ILE A 57 1.95 3.47 -3.75
N ARG A 58 3.20 3.23 -4.13
CA ARG A 58 3.99 4.19 -4.93
C ARG A 58 3.33 4.47 -6.28
N GLU A 59 2.87 3.44 -6.97
CA GLU A 59 2.22 3.61 -8.27
C GLU A 59 0.98 4.52 -8.18
N VAL A 60 0.15 4.32 -7.16
CA VAL A 60 -1.06 5.14 -6.97
C VAL A 60 -0.71 6.56 -6.54
N LEU A 61 0.20 6.75 -5.59
CA LEU A 61 0.51 8.07 -5.04
C LEU A 61 1.38 8.94 -5.95
N VAL A 62 2.22 8.36 -6.81
CA VAL A 62 3.06 9.13 -7.76
C VAL A 62 2.27 9.58 -8.99
N ARG A 63 1.14 8.94 -9.29
CA ARG A 63 0.29 9.27 -10.44
C ARG A 63 -0.91 10.16 -10.11
N HIS A 64 -1.06 10.57 -8.85
CA HIS A 64 -2.16 11.39 -8.33
C HIS A 64 -1.76 12.87 -8.22
#